data_AF-A0A2W4YE72-F1
#
_entry.id   AF-A0A2W4YE72-F1
#
_cell.length_a   1.000
_cell.length_b   1.000
_cell.length_c   1.000
_cell.angle_alpha   90.00
_cell.angle_beta   90.00
_cell.angle_gamma   90.00
#
_symmetry.space_group_name_H-M   'P 1'
#
loop_
_entity.id
_entity.type
_entity.pdbx_description
1 polymer ?
#
loop_
_entity_poly.entity_id
_entity_poly.type
_entity_poly.pdbx_seq_one_letter_code
_entity_poly.pdbx_strand_id
1 'polypeptide(L)'
;MNKSASQSTPKPILSRGFLITVGILAVLTAIAKPSSRWLKAQYDTLQANNTVLIANETKYKELLKIVEANQPNGSLNAPSTNSSTISEKIFQAALLPSILGRSSRYEPYTNNGKLACARMVNIAIEQALGYQIGQNPLYVPSIVEDLDNGKGKRIDRKQTIRGDIAIANGTDYTNGLWHIGICMNDSCSLVLSNSPFKSEFSWLTNSNFDGAFDSYPGKTTFYRIVQKN
;
A
#
# COMPACT_ATOMS: atom_id res chain seq x y z
N MET A 1 82.39 -5.51 -4.58
CA MET A 1 81.48 -4.95 -5.62
C MET A 1 80.42 -6.00 -5.93
N ASN A 2 79.20 -5.86 -5.42
CA ASN A 2 78.03 -6.61 -5.89
C ASN A 2 76.87 -5.63 -5.95
N LYS A 3 76.39 -5.37 -7.17
CA LYS A 3 75.30 -4.43 -7.46
C LYS A 3 73.97 -5.07 -7.10
N SER A 4 73.21 -4.35 -6.28
CA SER A 4 71.82 -4.60 -5.93
C SER A 4 70.93 -4.38 -7.17
N ALA A 5 70.09 -5.36 -7.52
CA ALA A 5 69.07 -5.23 -8.55
C ALA A 5 67.72 -4.90 -7.91
N SER A 6 67.30 -3.65 -8.04
CA SER A 6 65.99 -3.14 -7.62
C SER A 6 64.92 -3.61 -8.61
N GLN A 7 64.02 -4.49 -8.18
CA GLN A 7 62.80 -4.83 -8.92
C GLN A 7 61.78 -3.69 -8.79
N SER A 8 61.57 -2.94 -9.88
CA SER A 8 60.44 -2.01 -10.01
C SER A 8 59.19 -2.77 -10.45
N THR A 9 58.19 -2.91 -9.59
CA THR A 9 56.85 -3.35 -9.98
C THR A 9 56.17 -2.26 -10.83
N PRO A 10 55.61 -2.58 -12.01
CA PRO A 10 54.93 -1.59 -12.83
C PRO A 10 53.61 -1.18 -12.18
N LYS A 11 53.44 0.13 -11.95
CA LYS A 11 52.14 0.69 -11.56
C LYS A 11 51.15 0.51 -12.71
N PRO A 12 49.90 0.08 -12.44
CA PRO A 12 48.90 -0.04 -13.49
C PRO A 12 48.57 1.35 -14.04
N ILE A 13 48.89 1.56 -15.32
CA ILE A 13 48.47 2.73 -16.08
C ILE A 13 46.98 2.54 -16.38
N LEU A 14 46.11 3.05 -15.50
CA LEU A 14 44.71 3.25 -15.81
C LEU A 14 44.63 4.24 -16.98
N SER A 15 44.40 3.71 -18.18
CA SER A 15 44.27 4.54 -19.37
C SER A 15 43.07 5.47 -19.23
N ARG A 16 43.23 6.74 -19.60
CA ARG A 16 42.15 7.74 -19.59
C ARG A 16 40.90 7.27 -20.35
N GLY A 17 41.05 6.36 -21.32
CA GLY A 17 39.95 5.73 -22.03
C GLY A 17 39.02 4.92 -21.14
N PHE A 18 39.55 4.14 -20.18
CA PHE A 18 38.75 3.29 -19.31
C PHE A 18 37.83 4.08 -18.36
N LEU A 19 38.31 5.23 -17.85
CA LEU A 19 37.50 6.12 -16.99
C LEU A 19 36.37 6.83 -17.76
N ILE A 20 36.60 7.16 -19.04
CA ILE A 20 35.57 7.80 -19.89
C ILE A 20 34.48 6.77 -20.26
N THR A 21 34.84 5.52 -20.57
CA THR A 21 33.86 4.48 -20.91
C THR A 21 32.99 4.11 -19.70
N VAL A 22 33.57 3.99 -18.50
CA VAL A 22 32.82 3.74 -17.27
C VAL A 22 31.93 4.94 -16.90
N GLY A 23 32.40 6.17 -17.10
CA GLY A 23 31.62 7.40 -16.88
C GLY A 23 30.41 7.52 -17.83
N ILE A 24 30.58 7.25 -19.12
CA ILE A 24 29.48 7.27 -20.11
C ILE A 24 28.47 6.15 -19.83
N LEU A 25 28.93 4.94 -19.45
CA LEU A 25 28.03 3.85 -19.08
C LEU A 25 27.27 4.13 -17.77
N ALA A 26 27.91 4.76 -16.79
CA ALA A 26 27.27 5.22 -15.56
C ALA A 26 26.22 6.32 -15.82
N VAL A 27 26.50 7.28 -16.71
CA VAL A 27 25.56 8.34 -17.10
C VAL A 27 24.39 7.77 -17.92
N LEU A 28 24.63 6.87 -18.88
CA LEU A 28 23.55 6.22 -19.64
C LEU A 28 22.67 5.34 -18.75
N THR A 29 23.24 4.62 -17.80
CA THR A 29 22.45 3.81 -16.84
C THR A 29 21.73 4.67 -15.80
N ALA A 30 22.29 5.82 -15.41
CA ALA A 30 21.65 6.78 -14.51
C ALA A 30 20.49 7.53 -15.17
N ILE A 31 20.52 7.76 -16.49
CA ILE A 31 19.45 8.44 -17.25
C ILE A 31 18.40 7.44 -17.78
N ALA A 32 18.78 6.21 -18.12
CA ALA A 32 17.86 5.19 -18.67
C ALA A 32 16.93 4.54 -17.63
N LYS A 33 17.36 4.41 -16.37
CA LYS A 33 16.53 3.82 -15.31
C LYS A 33 15.36 4.72 -14.89
N PRO A 34 15.53 6.04 -14.71
CA PRO A 34 14.41 6.93 -14.44
C PRO A 34 13.43 6.99 -15.62
N SER A 35 13.93 7.05 -16.86
CA SER A 35 13.08 7.15 -18.05
C SER A 35 12.25 5.89 -18.29
N SER A 36 12.80 4.69 -18.07
CA SER A 36 12.03 3.44 -18.17
C SER A 36 10.95 3.29 -17.09
N ARG A 37 11.21 3.71 -15.83
CA ARG A 37 10.20 3.74 -14.77
C ARG A 37 9.06 4.69 -15.08
N TRP A 38 9.38 5.89 -15.58
CA TRP A 38 8.39 6.87 -15.98
C TRP A 38 7.54 6.36 -17.16
N LEU A 39 8.16 5.81 -18.20
CA LEU A 39 7.45 5.22 -19.35
C LEU A 39 6.50 4.09 -18.93
N LYS A 40 6.94 3.20 -18.04
CA LYS A 40 6.09 2.13 -17.50
C LYS A 40 4.92 2.70 -16.70
N ALA A 41 5.13 3.74 -15.89
CA ALA A 41 4.03 4.38 -15.16
C ALA A 41 3.02 5.06 -16.11
N GLN A 42 3.47 5.69 -17.19
CA GLN A 42 2.59 6.22 -18.23
C GLN A 42 1.80 5.11 -18.91
N TYR A 43 2.45 3.99 -19.25
CA TYR A 43 1.79 2.81 -19.80
C TYR A 43 0.74 2.23 -18.84
N ASP A 44 1.07 2.09 -17.55
CA ASP A 44 0.13 1.59 -16.53
C ASP A 44 -1.05 2.55 -16.37
N THR A 45 -0.81 3.86 -16.42
CA THR A 45 -1.88 4.88 -16.41
C THR A 45 -2.79 4.73 -17.63
N LEU A 46 -2.22 4.56 -18.83
CA LEU A 46 -2.98 4.31 -20.04
C LEU A 46 -3.81 3.02 -19.93
N GLN A 47 -3.22 1.95 -19.40
CA GLN A 47 -3.95 0.69 -19.22
C GLN A 47 -5.04 0.80 -18.15
N ALA A 48 -4.79 1.48 -17.04
CA ALA A 48 -5.78 1.74 -16.01
C ALA A 48 -6.98 2.54 -16.55
N ASN A 49 -6.74 3.46 -17.48
CA ASN A 49 -7.80 4.25 -18.13
C ASN A 49 -8.58 3.48 -19.20
N ASN A 50 -7.96 2.47 -19.82
CA ASN A 50 -8.56 1.71 -20.93
C ASN A 50 -9.03 0.29 -20.54
N THR A 51 -8.77 -0.14 -19.31
CA THR A 51 -9.17 -1.46 -18.81
C THR A 51 -10.21 -1.30 -17.72
N VAL A 52 -11.24 -2.16 -17.73
CA VAL A 52 -12.16 -2.27 -16.60
C VAL A 52 -11.41 -2.85 -15.40
N LEU A 53 -11.10 -2.00 -14.43
CA LEU A 53 -10.43 -2.40 -13.18
C LEU A 53 -11.40 -2.94 -12.13
N ILE A 54 -12.70 -2.80 -12.36
CA ILE A 54 -13.78 -3.22 -11.46
C ILE A 54 -13.86 -4.75 -11.42
N ALA A 55 -14.17 -5.32 -10.26
CA ALA A 55 -14.45 -6.74 -10.14
C ALA A 55 -15.62 -7.14 -11.06
N ASN A 56 -15.57 -8.35 -11.62
CA ASN A 56 -16.78 -8.89 -12.24
C ASN A 56 -17.89 -9.08 -11.20
N GLU A 57 -19.14 -9.10 -11.65
CA GLU A 57 -20.31 -9.13 -10.78
C GLU A 57 -20.31 -10.33 -9.82
N THR A 58 -19.90 -11.51 -10.29
CA THR A 58 -19.82 -12.73 -9.47
C THR A 58 -18.86 -12.54 -8.31
N LYS A 59 -17.63 -12.10 -8.58
CA LYS A 59 -16.60 -11.87 -7.57
C LYS A 59 -17.04 -10.77 -6.58
N TYR A 60 -17.62 -9.70 -7.08
CA TYR A 60 -18.15 -8.63 -6.23
C TYR A 60 -19.20 -9.17 -5.25
N LYS A 61 -20.19 -9.95 -5.75
CA LYS A 61 -21.23 -10.56 -4.91
C LYS A 61 -20.67 -11.56 -3.91
N GLU A 62 -19.68 -12.36 -4.29
CA GLU A 62 -19.00 -13.29 -3.39
C GLU A 62 -18.33 -12.57 -2.22
N LEU A 63 -17.56 -11.51 -2.51
CA LEU A 63 -16.91 -10.70 -1.48
C LEU A 63 -17.94 -10.01 -0.58
N LEU A 64 -18.99 -9.43 -1.17
CA LEU A 64 -20.04 -8.76 -0.43
C LEU A 64 -20.73 -9.70 0.56
N LYS A 65 -21.03 -10.93 0.12
CA LYS A 65 -21.64 -11.97 0.96
C LYS A 65 -20.76 -12.34 2.16
N ILE A 66 -19.43 -12.40 1.98
CA ILE A 66 -18.50 -12.65 3.08
C ILE A 66 -18.55 -11.50 4.09
N VAL A 67 -18.53 -10.25 3.62
CA VAL A 67 -18.61 -9.09 4.51
C VAL A 67 -19.93 -9.04 5.25
N GLU A 68 -21.04 -9.29 4.56
CA GLU A 68 -22.40 -9.32 5.11
C GLU A 68 -22.53 -10.36 6.23
N ALA A 69 -22.03 -11.58 6.00
CA ALA A 69 -22.03 -12.66 7.00
C ALA A 69 -21.22 -12.35 8.27
N ASN A 70 -20.34 -11.34 8.23
CA ASN A 70 -19.52 -10.91 9.35
C ASN A 70 -20.04 -9.62 10.03
N GLN A 71 -21.23 -9.14 9.68
CA GLN A 71 -21.88 -8.00 10.34
C GLN A 71 -22.73 -8.44 11.54
N PRO A 72 -22.80 -7.64 12.62
CA PRO A 72 -23.51 -8.00 13.86
C PRO A 72 -25.01 -8.32 13.70
N ASN A 73 -25.64 -7.94 12.58
CA ASN A 73 -27.03 -8.27 12.24
C ASN A 73 -27.20 -8.66 10.76
N GLY A 74 -26.13 -9.05 10.08
CA GLY A 74 -26.14 -9.21 8.61
C GLY A 74 -26.37 -7.90 7.84
N SER A 75 -26.41 -6.73 8.50
CA SER A 75 -26.67 -5.46 7.82
C SER A 75 -25.37 -4.77 7.40
N LEU A 76 -25.22 -4.60 6.08
CA LEU A 76 -24.20 -3.75 5.47
C LEU A 76 -24.52 -2.26 5.65
N ASN A 77 -25.76 -1.89 5.94
CA ASN A 77 -26.14 -0.50 6.18
C ASN A 77 -26.06 -0.19 7.68
N ALA A 78 -25.58 1.01 8.03
CA ALA A 78 -25.78 1.54 9.38
C ALA A 78 -27.26 1.88 9.58
N PRO A 79 -27.82 1.74 10.80
CA PRO A 79 -29.06 2.43 11.14
C PRO A 79 -28.83 3.92 10.90
N SER A 80 -29.67 4.53 10.06
CA SER A 80 -29.66 5.96 9.73
C SER A 80 -29.90 6.80 10.99
N THR A 81 -28.83 7.03 11.74
CA THR A 81 -28.75 8.07 12.78
C THR A 81 -27.69 9.06 12.31
N ASN A 82 -27.97 10.36 12.49
CA ASN A 82 -27.35 11.50 11.81
C ASN A 82 -25.83 11.73 12.06
N SER A 83 -25.09 10.71 12.46
CA SER A 83 -23.64 10.73 12.70
C SER A 83 -22.99 9.46 12.19
N SER A 84 -23.10 9.15 10.89
CA SER A 84 -22.20 8.14 10.31
C SER A 84 -20.76 8.61 10.58
N THR A 85 -20.09 7.88 11.46
CA THR A 85 -18.71 8.17 11.85
C THR A 85 -17.86 8.18 10.58
N ILE A 86 -16.75 8.91 10.59
CA ILE A 86 -15.80 8.91 9.45
C ILE A 86 -15.48 7.46 9.02
N SER A 87 -15.28 6.57 10.00
CA SER A 87 -15.11 5.14 9.79
C SER A 87 -16.27 4.53 9.00
N GLU A 88 -17.52 4.75 9.39
CA GLU A 88 -18.67 4.22 8.64
C GLU A 88 -18.67 4.65 7.17
N LYS A 89 -18.32 5.90 6.87
CA LYS A 89 -18.22 6.37 5.47
C LYS A 89 -17.14 5.62 4.69
N ILE A 90 -15.99 5.36 5.31
CA ILE A 90 -14.89 4.59 4.72
C ILE A 90 -15.33 3.15 4.48
N PHE A 91 -16.03 2.54 5.44
CA PHE A 91 -16.61 1.21 5.28
C PHE A 91 -17.56 1.16 4.08
N GLN A 92 -18.52 2.08 3.99
CA GLN A 92 -19.47 2.13 2.86
C GLN A 92 -18.75 2.36 1.52
N ALA A 93 -17.73 3.23 1.49
CA ALA A 93 -16.93 3.45 0.29
C ALA A 93 -16.16 2.18 -0.13
N ALA A 94 -15.61 1.43 0.83
CA ALA A 94 -14.92 0.18 0.56
C ALA A 94 -15.82 -0.91 -0.03
N LEU A 95 -17.14 -0.83 0.20
CA LEU A 95 -18.13 -1.74 -0.38
C LEU A 95 -18.58 -1.37 -1.80
N LEU A 96 -18.23 -0.19 -2.32
CA LEU A 96 -18.68 0.23 -3.64
C LEU A 96 -18.19 -0.75 -4.72
N PRO A 97 -19.01 -1.05 -5.75
CA PRO A 97 -18.60 -1.92 -6.86
C PRO A 97 -17.30 -1.47 -7.53
N SER A 98 -17.02 -0.17 -7.55
CA SER A 98 -15.79 0.39 -8.13
C SER A 98 -14.52 0.10 -7.32
N ILE A 99 -14.65 -0.34 -6.06
CA ILE A 99 -13.56 -0.52 -5.10
C ILE A 99 -13.44 -1.98 -4.65
N LEU A 100 -14.54 -2.62 -4.22
CA LEU A 100 -14.51 -3.98 -3.69
C LEU A 100 -14.11 -4.99 -4.77
N GLY A 101 -12.96 -5.62 -4.59
CA GLY A 101 -12.36 -6.56 -5.53
C GLY A 101 -11.73 -5.95 -6.77
N ARG A 102 -11.60 -4.62 -6.81
CA ARG A 102 -10.91 -3.88 -7.87
C ARG A 102 -9.50 -4.41 -8.08
N SER A 103 -9.12 -4.60 -9.34
CA SER A 103 -7.76 -4.92 -9.74
C SER A 103 -6.84 -3.71 -9.51
N SER A 104 -5.72 -3.94 -8.85
CA SER A 104 -4.64 -2.97 -8.71
C SER A 104 -3.50 -3.19 -9.70
N ARG A 105 -3.63 -4.16 -10.62
CA ARG A 105 -2.57 -4.56 -11.57
C ARG A 105 -1.98 -3.41 -12.37
N TYR A 106 -2.78 -2.42 -12.70
CA TYR A 106 -2.35 -1.26 -13.50
C TYR A 106 -2.29 0.04 -12.67
N GLU A 107 -2.36 -0.05 -11.34
CA GLU A 107 -2.17 1.13 -10.50
C GLU A 107 -0.72 1.62 -10.67
N PRO A 108 -0.50 2.87 -11.14
CA PRO A 108 0.83 3.36 -11.43
C PRO A 108 1.76 3.32 -10.23
N TYR A 109 3.06 3.05 -10.46
CA TYR A 109 4.11 2.99 -9.44
C TYR A 109 3.94 1.88 -8.38
N THR A 110 3.01 0.94 -8.55
CA THR A 110 2.75 -0.13 -7.55
C THR A 110 3.37 -1.49 -7.88
N ASN A 111 4.30 -1.55 -8.84
CA ASN A 111 4.90 -2.81 -9.31
C ASN A 111 3.82 -3.84 -9.72
N ASN A 112 3.01 -3.47 -10.72
CA ASN A 112 1.87 -4.24 -11.19
C ASN A 112 0.86 -4.60 -10.08
N GLY A 113 0.55 -3.67 -9.17
CA GLY A 113 -0.42 -3.85 -8.09
C GLY A 113 0.10 -4.51 -6.81
N LYS A 114 1.32 -5.05 -6.82
CA LYS A 114 1.89 -5.75 -5.66
C LYS A 114 2.10 -4.84 -4.45
N LEU A 115 2.37 -3.56 -4.70
CA LEU A 115 2.63 -2.54 -3.67
C LEU A 115 1.45 -1.56 -3.53
N ALA A 116 0.25 -1.95 -3.98
CA ALA A 116 -0.92 -1.07 -4.02
C ALA A 116 -1.74 -1.03 -2.72
N CYS A 117 -1.28 -1.62 -1.61
CA CYS A 117 -2.06 -1.67 -0.36
C CYS A 117 -2.45 -0.28 0.15
N ALA A 118 -1.48 0.64 0.26
CA ALA A 118 -1.72 2.03 0.63
C ALA A 118 -2.62 2.75 -0.37
N ARG A 119 -2.36 2.55 -1.68
CA ARG A 119 -3.15 3.16 -2.76
C ARG A 119 -4.62 2.79 -2.67
N MET A 120 -4.90 1.50 -2.52
CA MET A 120 -6.26 0.97 -2.51
C MET A 120 -7.05 1.44 -1.29
N VAL A 121 -6.41 1.49 -0.12
CA VAL A 121 -7.03 2.06 1.08
C VAL A 121 -7.30 3.56 0.89
N ASN A 122 -6.36 4.31 0.31
CA ASN A 122 -6.55 5.73 0.01
C ASN A 122 -7.65 6.01 -1.02
N ILE A 123 -7.89 5.14 -2.00
CA ILE A 123 -9.03 5.27 -2.92
C ILE A 123 -10.36 5.20 -2.15
N ALA A 124 -10.50 4.27 -1.19
CA ALA A 124 -11.69 4.19 -0.36
C ALA A 124 -11.85 5.41 0.56
N ILE A 125 -10.76 5.89 1.16
CA ILE A 125 -10.76 7.10 1.99
C ILE A 125 -11.15 8.34 1.17
N GLU A 126 -10.56 8.51 -0.02
CA GLU A 126 -10.87 9.61 -0.94
C GLU A 126 -12.33 9.58 -1.37
N GLN A 127 -12.86 8.40 -1.69
CA GLN A 127 -14.27 8.23 -2.04
C GLN A 127 -15.21 8.56 -0.87
N ALA A 128 -14.78 8.33 0.38
CA ALA A 128 -15.57 8.62 1.58
C ALA A 128 -15.48 10.08 2.04
N LEU A 129 -14.31 10.71 1.91
CA LEU A 129 -13.96 11.97 2.56
C LEU A 129 -13.55 13.10 1.60
N GLY A 130 -13.29 12.79 0.33
CA GLY A 130 -12.84 13.73 -0.68
C GLY A 130 -11.35 14.07 -0.62
N TYR A 131 -10.55 13.35 0.16
CA TYR A 131 -9.11 13.55 0.28
C TYR A 131 -8.36 12.25 0.60
N GLN A 132 -7.04 12.24 0.37
CA GLN A 132 -6.14 11.11 0.69
C GLN A 132 -5.30 11.41 1.94
N ILE A 133 -4.85 10.36 2.63
CA ILE A 133 -3.96 10.46 3.79
C ILE A 133 -2.53 10.12 3.38
N GLY A 134 -1.57 10.82 3.97
CA GLY A 134 -0.15 10.71 3.69
C GLY A 134 0.28 11.65 2.57
N GLN A 135 1.43 12.31 2.76
CA GLN A 135 2.11 13.07 1.71
C GLN A 135 2.48 12.20 0.50
N ASN A 136 2.74 10.91 0.75
CA ASN A 136 2.85 9.89 -0.29
C ASN A 136 1.75 8.84 -0.09
N PRO A 137 0.65 8.91 -0.86
CA PRO A 137 -0.52 8.04 -0.68
C PRO A 137 -0.28 6.58 -1.09
N LEU A 138 0.89 6.27 -1.69
CA LEU A 138 1.31 4.92 -2.05
C LEU A 138 2.17 4.25 -0.97
N TYR A 139 2.53 4.97 0.11
CA TYR A 139 3.50 4.53 1.09
C TYR A 139 2.91 4.50 2.50
N VAL A 140 2.79 3.30 3.09
CA VAL A 140 2.15 3.10 4.39
C VAL A 140 2.76 3.97 5.51
N PRO A 141 4.10 4.10 5.65
CA PRO A 141 4.66 4.99 6.66
C PRO A 141 4.25 6.45 6.53
N SER A 142 4.04 6.95 5.30
CA SER A 142 3.52 8.31 5.11
C SER A 142 2.08 8.47 5.59
N ILE A 143 1.26 7.42 5.44
CA ILE A 143 -0.10 7.39 6.01
C ILE A 143 -0.04 7.40 7.54
N VAL A 144 0.84 6.58 8.12
CA VAL A 144 1.02 6.48 9.58
C VAL A 144 1.46 7.81 10.17
N GLU A 145 2.44 8.48 9.55
CA GLU A 145 2.90 9.80 9.95
C GLU A 145 1.75 10.82 9.99
N ASP A 146 0.96 10.89 8.93
CA ASP A 146 -0.21 11.77 8.87
C ASP A 146 -1.26 11.43 9.96
N LEU A 147 -1.50 10.13 10.20
CA LEU A 147 -2.44 9.67 11.23
C LEU A 147 -1.94 10.03 12.65
N ASP A 148 -0.66 9.82 12.94
CA ASP A 148 -0.04 10.17 14.22
C ASP A 148 0.02 11.70 14.42
N ASN A 149 0.12 12.48 13.34
CA ASN A 149 0.13 13.96 13.35
C ASN A 149 -1.27 14.60 13.43
N GLY A 150 -2.27 13.88 13.95
CA GLY A 150 -3.58 14.45 14.31
C GLY A 150 -4.72 14.17 13.32
N LYS A 151 -4.45 13.60 12.15
CA LYS A 151 -5.54 13.13 11.27
C LYS A 151 -6.21 11.86 11.80
N GLY A 152 -5.51 11.10 12.63
CA GLY A 152 -5.99 9.86 13.23
C GLY A 152 -5.84 9.83 14.74
N LYS A 153 -6.41 8.77 15.33
CA LYS A 153 -6.22 8.38 16.71
C LYS A 153 -5.97 6.88 16.76
N ARG A 154 -4.90 6.47 17.46
CA ARG A 154 -4.65 5.07 17.78
C ARG A 154 -5.75 4.54 18.70
N ILE A 155 -6.23 3.34 18.40
CA ILE A 155 -7.30 2.69 19.15
C ILE A 155 -6.95 1.23 19.44
N ASP A 156 -7.46 0.70 20.55
CA ASP A 156 -7.34 -0.72 20.84
C ASP A 156 -8.22 -1.52 19.88
N ARG A 157 -7.77 -2.73 19.52
CA ARG A 157 -8.55 -3.64 18.66
C ARG A 157 -9.98 -3.84 19.17
N LYS A 158 -10.20 -3.95 20.47
CA LYS A 158 -11.55 -4.15 21.04
C LYS A 158 -12.47 -2.93 20.85
N GLN A 159 -11.91 -1.76 20.54
CA GLN A 159 -12.63 -0.50 20.33
C GLN A 159 -12.77 -0.14 18.85
N THR A 160 -12.18 -0.93 17.94
CA THR A 160 -12.32 -0.72 16.51
C THR A 160 -13.74 -0.96 16.07
N ILE A 161 -14.20 -0.14 15.15
CA ILE A 161 -15.45 -0.30 14.43
C ILE A 161 -15.12 -0.51 12.95
N ARG A 162 -16.11 -0.95 12.18
CA ARG A 162 -15.95 -1.02 10.73
C ARG A 162 -15.56 0.34 10.13
N GLY A 163 -14.63 0.28 9.17
CA GLY A 163 -14.02 1.41 8.48
C GLY A 163 -12.84 2.06 9.20
N ASP A 164 -12.50 1.61 10.41
CA ASP A 164 -11.18 1.91 10.99
C ASP A 164 -10.06 1.25 10.17
N ILE A 165 -8.83 1.72 10.35
CA ILE A 165 -7.67 1.30 9.56
C ILE A 165 -6.80 0.34 10.37
N ALA A 166 -6.45 -0.81 9.79
CA ALA A 166 -5.50 -1.77 10.36
C ALA A 166 -4.16 -1.66 9.63
N ILE A 167 -3.06 -1.55 10.37
CA ILE A 167 -1.70 -1.40 9.82
C ILE A 167 -0.77 -2.44 10.44
N ALA A 168 -0.28 -3.39 9.65
CA ALA A 168 0.78 -4.29 10.05
C ALA A 168 2.14 -3.59 9.94
N ASN A 169 3.03 -3.96 10.87
CA ASN A 169 4.38 -3.41 11.05
C ASN A 169 4.49 -2.02 11.69
N GLY A 170 3.46 -1.61 12.44
CA GLY A 170 3.24 -0.28 13.03
C GLY A 170 4.34 0.38 13.89
N THR A 171 5.49 -0.28 14.11
CA THR A 171 6.54 0.19 15.03
C THR A 171 7.96 0.10 14.49
N ASP A 172 8.24 -0.66 13.42
CA ASP A 172 9.57 -0.73 12.79
C ASP A 172 9.55 -0.04 11.42
N TYR A 173 9.79 1.28 11.45
CA TYR A 173 9.85 2.15 10.27
C TYR A 173 11.04 1.86 9.35
N THR A 174 12.01 1.09 9.82
CA THR A 174 13.30 0.88 9.16
C THR A 174 13.42 -0.47 8.48
N ASN A 175 12.88 -1.54 9.06
CA ASN A 175 13.05 -2.91 8.55
C ASN A 175 11.73 -3.65 8.33
N GLY A 176 10.59 -2.98 8.51
CA GLY A 176 9.29 -3.58 8.36
C GLY A 176 8.81 -3.72 6.91
N LEU A 177 8.23 -4.87 6.55
CA LEU A 177 7.23 -4.94 5.47
C LEU A 177 5.88 -4.44 6.00
N TRP A 178 5.55 -3.21 5.63
CA TRP A 178 4.31 -2.55 6.02
C TRP A 178 3.14 -3.03 5.18
N HIS A 179 1.98 -3.17 5.82
CA HIS A 179 0.74 -3.49 5.13
C HIS A 179 -0.44 -2.81 5.80
N ILE A 180 -1.48 -2.53 5.04
CA ILE A 180 -2.61 -1.71 5.48
C ILE A 180 -3.90 -2.25 4.89
N GLY A 181 -4.97 -2.22 5.69
CA GLY A 181 -6.31 -2.60 5.28
C GLY A 181 -7.39 -1.84 6.07
N ILE A 182 -8.64 -2.09 5.70
CA ILE A 182 -9.83 -1.48 6.30
C ILE A 182 -10.54 -2.53 7.13
N CYS A 183 -10.84 -2.22 8.39
CA CYS A 183 -11.67 -3.05 9.24
C CYS A 183 -13.08 -3.16 8.65
N MET A 184 -13.59 -4.37 8.44
CA MET A 184 -14.89 -4.60 7.82
C MET A 184 -15.99 -4.89 8.84
N ASN A 185 -15.65 -4.98 10.13
CA ASN A 185 -16.57 -5.19 11.22
C ASN A 185 -16.04 -4.60 12.54
N ASP A 186 -16.90 -4.61 13.56
CA ASP A 186 -16.52 -4.23 14.91
C ASP A 186 -15.51 -5.22 15.51
N SER A 187 -14.63 -4.73 16.36
CA SER A 187 -13.43 -5.46 16.84
C SER A 187 -12.45 -5.90 15.73
N CYS A 188 -12.66 -5.44 14.50
CA CYS A 188 -11.78 -5.61 13.34
C CYS A 188 -11.31 -7.06 13.17
N SER A 189 -12.22 -8.02 13.36
CA SER A 189 -11.91 -9.44 13.13
C SER A 189 -11.86 -9.78 11.65
N LEU A 190 -12.39 -8.91 10.78
CA LEU A 190 -12.29 -8.99 9.33
C LEU A 190 -11.65 -7.71 8.78
N VAL A 191 -10.62 -7.84 7.93
CA VAL A 191 -9.90 -6.74 7.30
C VAL A 191 -9.88 -6.93 5.79
N LEU A 192 -10.30 -5.91 5.04
CA LEU A 192 -10.16 -5.84 3.60
C LEU A 192 -8.84 -5.15 3.22
N SER A 193 -8.05 -5.81 2.38
CA SER A 193 -6.78 -5.28 1.89
C SER A 193 -6.53 -5.64 0.42
N ASN A 194 -5.50 -5.02 -0.15
CA ASN A 194 -4.94 -5.40 -1.44
C ASN A 194 -4.12 -6.67 -1.29
N SER A 195 -4.49 -7.73 -2.01
CA SER A 195 -3.69 -8.94 -2.11
C SER A 195 -2.38 -8.65 -2.86
N PRO A 196 -1.20 -8.79 -2.25
CA PRO A 196 0.07 -8.61 -2.96
C PRO A 196 0.31 -9.70 -4.01
N PHE A 197 -0.34 -10.86 -3.88
CA PHE A 197 -0.20 -11.98 -4.80
C PHE A 197 -1.13 -11.86 -6.01
N LYS A 198 -2.37 -11.41 -5.78
CA LYS A 198 -3.40 -11.31 -6.83
C LYS A 198 -3.49 -9.90 -7.42
N SER A 199 -2.86 -8.90 -6.81
CA SER A 199 -2.94 -7.49 -7.22
C SER A 199 -4.39 -6.99 -7.31
N GLU A 200 -5.14 -7.13 -6.24
CA GLU A 200 -6.57 -6.80 -6.16
C GLU A 200 -7.02 -6.50 -4.73
N PHE A 201 -7.95 -5.56 -4.57
CA PHE A 201 -8.53 -5.17 -3.29
C PHE A 201 -9.67 -6.10 -2.86
N SER A 202 -9.33 -7.37 -2.65
CA SER A 202 -10.26 -8.44 -2.28
C SER A 202 -9.72 -9.37 -1.20
N TRP A 203 -8.59 -9.03 -0.59
CA TRP A 203 -8.03 -9.87 0.45
C TRP A 203 -8.75 -9.61 1.76
N LEU A 204 -9.73 -10.45 2.06
CA LEU A 204 -10.46 -10.47 3.32
C LEU A 204 -9.72 -11.40 4.29
N THR A 205 -9.19 -10.83 5.37
CA THR A 205 -8.27 -11.47 6.31
C THR A 205 -8.69 -11.24 7.74
N ASN A 206 -8.06 -11.92 8.70
CA ASN A 206 -8.19 -11.56 10.10
C ASN A 206 -7.43 -10.26 10.45
N SER A 207 -7.46 -9.85 11.72
CA SER A 207 -6.80 -8.62 12.20
C SER A 207 -5.27 -8.59 12.07
N ASN A 208 -4.60 -9.72 11.84
CA ASN A 208 -3.16 -9.80 11.60
C ASN A 208 -2.82 -10.24 10.17
N PHE A 209 -3.74 -10.03 9.22
CA PHE A 209 -3.54 -10.37 7.80
C PHE A 209 -3.15 -11.85 7.61
N ASP A 210 -3.84 -12.72 8.35
CA ASP A 210 -3.64 -14.16 8.39
C ASP A 210 -2.22 -14.59 8.77
N GLY A 211 -1.52 -13.73 9.53
CA GLY A 211 -0.15 -13.95 9.98
C GLY A 211 0.93 -13.71 8.92
N ALA A 212 0.56 -13.17 7.74
CA ALA A 212 1.49 -12.92 6.64
C ALA A 212 2.66 -11.97 7.00
N PHE A 213 2.52 -11.21 8.09
CA PHE A 213 3.51 -10.26 8.58
C PHE A 213 4.03 -10.58 9.99
N ASP A 214 3.72 -11.77 10.54
CA ASP A 214 4.13 -12.17 11.90
C ASP A 214 5.65 -12.39 12.04
N SER A 215 6.36 -12.61 10.92
CA SER A 215 7.82 -12.75 10.90
C SER A 215 8.59 -11.43 11.05
N TYR A 216 7.90 -10.29 11.06
CA TYR A 216 8.50 -8.97 11.24
C TYR A 216 8.30 -8.46 12.68
N PRO A 217 9.22 -7.64 13.22
CA PRO A 217 9.21 -7.21 14.63
C PRO A 217 8.06 -6.23 15.02
N GLY A 218 6.93 -6.22 14.31
CA GLY A 218 5.81 -5.32 14.55
C GLY A 218 4.51 -6.03 14.92
N LYS A 219 3.58 -5.29 15.52
CA LYS A 219 2.18 -5.71 15.74
C LYS A 219 1.25 -4.92 14.83
N THR A 220 0.06 -5.46 14.54
CA THR A 220 -1.00 -4.67 13.91
C THR A 220 -1.40 -3.54 14.84
N THR A 221 -1.33 -2.31 14.35
CA THR A 221 -1.84 -1.11 15.02
C THR A 221 -3.13 -0.68 14.33
N PHE A 222 -4.08 -0.16 15.11
CA PHE A 222 -5.37 0.27 14.59
C PHE A 222 -5.55 1.77 14.77
N TYR A 223 -6.11 2.42 13.75
CA TYR A 223 -6.36 3.86 13.72
C TYR A 223 -7.79 4.16 13.36
N ARG A 224 -8.37 5.14 14.05
CA ARG A 224 -9.60 5.83 13.63
C ARG A 224 -9.22 7.17 13.04
N ILE A 225 -9.70 7.48 11.83
CA ILE A 225 -9.54 8.81 11.25
C ILE A 225 -10.53 9.75 11.96
N VAL A 226 -10.04 10.88 12.47
CA VAL A 226 -10.80 11.80 13.32
C VAL A 226 -11.02 13.18 12.69
N GLN A 227 -10.20 13.57 11.72
CA GLN A 227 -10.30 14.88 11.07
C GLN A 227 -11.06 14.78 9.74
N LYS A 228 -11.96 15.73 9.50
CA LYS A 228 -12.34 16.14 8.14
C LYS A 228 -11.53 17.40 7.85
N ASN A 229 -10.94 17.49 6.65
CA ASN A 229 -10.23 18.69 6.20
C ASN A 229 -11.01 19.97 6.53
#